data_AF-A0A2V5XWE9-F1
#
_entry.id   AF-A0A2V5XWE9-F1
#
_cell.length_a   1.000
_cell.length_b   1.000
_cell.length_c   1.000
_cell.angle_alpha   90.00
_cell.angle_beta   90.00
_cell.angle_gamma   90.00
#
_symmetry.space_group_name_H-M   'P 1'
#
loop_
_entity.id
_entity.type
_entity.pdbx_description
1 polymer ?
#
loop_
_entity_poly.entity_id
_entity_poly.type
_entity_poly.pdbx_seq_one_letter_code
_entity_poly.pdbx_strand_id
1 'polypeptide(L)'
;LYVSIGILGATVMPHNLYLHSSIVQTRKFEQTPQGRREAINFATIDSSAALMLALFINAAILILSAAAFHWSGHQEVAAIQDAYRLLSPLLGVGVASVLFAVALLASGQNSTLTGTLAGQIVMEGFLNFRITPWLRRLITRLIAIVPAVIVIGIFGEGKTTELLIASQVCLSMQLGFAVWPLMRFTSEAGKMGEFANRVWTKILGWTTAGIIIVLNLKLLLDTFLPDSVLKSIYGFLHLPAPTQ
;
A
#
# COMPACT_ATOMS: atom_id res chain seq x y z
N LEU A 1 10.93 -12.85 5.11
CA LEU A 1 11.23 -11.92 3.99
C LEU A 1 9.97 -11.54 3.20
N TYR A 2 9.18 -12.51 2.72
CA TYR A 2 7.94 -12.25 1.95
C TYR A 2 6.95 -11.34 2.69
N VAL A 3 6.65 -11.65 3.96
CA VAL A 3 5.80 -10.82 4.84
C VAL A 3 6.35 -9.40 5.02
N SER A 4 7.67 -9.26 5.20
CA SER A 4 8.33 -7.96 5.35
C SER A 4 8.24 -7.09 4.09
N ILE A 5 8.37 -7.71 2.90
CA ILE A 5 8.18 -7.03 1.61
C ILE A 5 6.70 -6.66 1.42
N GLY A 6 5.78 -7.56 1.79
CA GLY A 6 4.34 -7.31 1.78
C GLY A 6 3.94 -6.13 2.66
N ILE A 7 4.51 -6.00 3.85
CA ILE A 7 4.28 -4.85 4.75
C ILE A 7 4.81 -3.54 4.12
N LEU A 8 5.97 -3.57 3.48
CA LEU A 8 6.51 -2.40 2.77
C LEU A 8 5.61 -1.96 1.61
N GLY A 9 5.14 -2.91 0.79
CA GLY A 9 4.21 -2.63 -0.31
C GLY A 9 2.84 -2.14 0.14
N ALA A 10 2.32 -2.69 1.24
CA ALA A 10 1.04 -2.28 1.82
C ALA A 10 1.10 -0.89 2.47
N THR A 11 2.27 -0.46 2.97
CA THR A 11 2.44 0.86 3.61
C THR A 11 2.71 1.97 2.61
N VAL A 12 3.43 1.70 1.52
CA VAL A 12 3.69 2.68 0.45
C VAL A 12 2.77 2.41 -0.72
N MET A 13 1.57 2.98 -0.67
CA MET A 13 0.55 2.83 -1.71
C MET A 13 0.75 3.84 -2.85
N PRO A 14 0.89 3.40 -4.12
CA PRO A 14 1.16 4.31 -5.25
C PRO A 14 0.03 5.31 -5.51
N HIS A 15 -1.23 4.91 -5.29
CA HIS A 15 -2.38 5.80 -5.43
C HIS A 15 -2.38 6.94 -4.41
N ASN A 16 -1.77 6.75 -3.22
CA ASN A 16 -1.63 7.82 -2.23
C ASN A 16 -0.62 8.89 -2.69
N LEU A 17 0.41 8.52 -3.45
CA LEU A 17 1.36 9.50 -4.02
C LEU A 17 0.63 10.48 -4.95
N TYR A 18 -0.23 9.97 -5.83
CA TYR A 18 -1.06 10.80 -6.70
C TYR A 18 -2.10 11.59 -5.90
N LEU A 19 -2.79 10.95 -4.96
CA LEU A 19 -3.83 11.59 -4.15
C LEU A 19 -3.29 12.76 -3.32
N HIS A 20 -2.22 12.55 -2.56
CA HIS A 20 -1.61 13.59 -1.73
C HIS A 20 -1.08 14.76 -2.57
N SER A 21 -0.50 14.47 -3.74
CA SER A 21 0.00 15.51 -4.66
C SER A 21 -1.11 16.44 -5.18
N SER A 22 -2.36 15.97 -5.23
CA SER A 22 -3.52 16.78 -5.63
C SER A 22 -4.21 17.45 -4.44
N ILE A 23 -4.42 16.72 -3.33
CA ILE A 23 -5.08 17.26 -2.13
C ILE A 23 -4.31 18.44 -1.54
N VAL A 24 -2.97 18.43 -1.58
CA VAL A 24 -2.19 19.56 -1.07
C VAL A 24 -2.49 20.86 -1.85
N GLN A 25 -2.89 20.75 -3.12
CA GLN A 25 -3.22 21.89 -3.98
C GLN A 25 -4.62 22.47 -3.70
N THR A 26 -5.49 21.76 -2.98
CA THR A 26 -6.82 22.29 -2.62
C THR A 26 -6.75 23.23 -1.41
N ARG A 27 -5.62 23.29 -0.71
CA ARG A 27 -5.41 24.24 0.39
C ARG A 27 -5.21 25.64 -0.18
N LYS A 28 -5.79 26.64 0.49
CA LYS A 28 -5.56 28.05 0.13
C LYS A 28 -4.22 28.51 0.71
N PHE A 29 -3.27 28.86 -0.16
CA PHE A 29 -1.98 29.43 0.21
C PHE A 29 -1.58 30.51 -0.80
N GLU A 30 -0.71 31.43 -0.40
CA GLU A 30 -0.18 32.44 -1.30
C GLU A 30 0.78 31.82 -2.31
N GLN A 31 0.65 32.19 -3.58
CA GLN A 31 1.54 31.71 -4.67
C GLN A 31 2.91 32.42 -4.67
N THR A 32 3.37 32.86 -3.50
CA THR A 32 4.70 33.40 -3.25
C THR A 32 5.64 32.30 -2.75
N PRO A 33 6.96 32.44 -2.92
CA PRO A 33 7.96 31.57 -2.28
C PRO A 33 7.70 31.30 -0.80
N GLN A 34 7.36 32.36 -0.06
CA GLN A 34 7.12 32.27 1.39
C GLN A 34 5.85 31.48 1.70
N GLY A 35 4.74 31.78 1.01
CA GLY A 35 3.48 31.05 1.17
C GLY A 35 3.58 29.57 0.77
N ARG A 36 4.32 29.25 -0.30
CA ARG A 36 4.61 27.85 -0.69
C ARG A 36 5.40 27.11 0.38
N ARG A 37 6.39 27.76 0.99
CA ARG A 37 7.21 27.16 2.05
C ARG A 37 6.39 26.85 3.30
N GLU A 38 5.51 27.77 3.69
CA GLU A 38 4.56 27.57 4.78
C GLU A 38 3.59 26.42 4.47
N ALA A 39 3.02 26.38 3.27
CA ALA A 39 2.14 25.29 2.84
C ALA A 39 2.83 23.92 2.85
N ILE A 40 4.09 23.84 2.39
CA ILE A 40 4.90 22.61 2.45
C ILE A 40 5.14 22.19 3.90
N ASN A 41 5.44 23.13 4.80
CA ASN A 41 5.66 22.82 6.22
C ASN A 41 4.39 22.23 6.86
N PHE A 42 3.23 22.86 6.67
CA PHE A 42 1.97 22.34 7.20
C PHE A 42 1.60 20.99 6.59
N ALA A 43 1.75 20.83 5.28
CA ALA A 43 1.50 19.56 4.62
C ALA A 43 2.44 18.45 5.12
N THR A 44 3.69 18.79 5.42
CA THR A 44 4.67 17.84 5.98
C THR A 44 4.28 17.43 7.40
N ILE A 45 3.85 18.37 8.24
CA ILE A 45 3.40 18.09 9.61
C ILE A 45 2.15 17.20 9.60
N ASP A 46 1.15 17.57 8.80
CA ASP A 46 -0.11 16.82 8.62
C ASP A 46 0.18 15.38 8.16
N SER A 47 0.97 15.22 7.09
CA SER A 47 1.36 13.90 6.60
C SER A 47 2.20 13.10 7.60
N SER A 48 3.11 13.74 8.34
CA SER A 48 3.94 13.06 9.33
C SER A 48 3.12 12.56 10.50
N ALA A 49 2.20 13.39 11.02
CA ALA A 49 1.30 13.01 12.10
C ALA A 49 0.39 11.84 11.69
N ALA A 50 -0.19 11.88 10.48
CA ALA A 50 -1.02 10.81 9.95
C ALA A 50 -0.23 9.49 9.78
N LEU A 51 0.98 9.55 9.22
CA LEU A 51 1.84 8.38 9.04
C LEU A 51 2.34 7.81 10.38
N MET A 52 2.62 8.65 11.38
CA MET A 52 2.98 8.20 12.73
C MET A 52 1.81 7.48 13.42
N LEU A 53 0.58 7.99 13.27
CA LEU A 53 -0.60 7.31 13.78
C LEU A 53 -0.83 5.97 13.06
N ALA A 54 -0.65 5.93 11.74
CA ALA A 54 -0.74 4.68 10.97
C ALA A 54 0.32 3.66 11.41
N LEU A 55 1.56 4.10 11.67
CA LEU A 55 2.63 3.27 12.22
C LEU A 55 2.22 2.69 13.58
N PHE A 56 1.67 3.52 14.47
CA PHE A 56 1.21 3.09 15.78
C PHE A 56 0.12 2.03 15.68
N ILE A 57 -0.87 2.21 14.80
CA ILE A 57 -1.94 1.23 14.56
C ILE A 57 -1.37 -0.09 14.01
N ASN A 58 -0.50 -0.02 12.99
CA ASN A 58 0.13 -1.21 12.41
C ASN A 58 0.98 -1.97 13.44
N ALA A 59 1.72 -1.25 14.29
CA ALA A 59 2.46 -1.84 15.40
C ALA A 59 1.52 -2.50 16.42
N ALA A 60 0.42 -1.85 16.78
CA ALA A 60 -0.57 -2.40 17.69
C ALA A 60 -1.21 -3.69 17.15
N ILE A 61 -1.56 -3.75 15.86
CA ILE A 61 -2.09 -4.96 15.21
C ILE A 61 -1.06 -6.09 15.22
N LEU A 62 0.21 -5.78 14.94
CA LEU A 62 1.29 -6.76 14.95
C LEU A 62 1.56 -7.31 16.36
N ILE A 63 1.62 -6.43 17.36
CA ILE A 63 1.80 -6.80 18.78
C ILE A 63 0.61 -7.64 19.26
N LEU A 64 -0.62 -7.23 18.95
CA LEU A 64 -1.83 -7.97 19.29
C LEU A 64 -1.80 -9.36 18.67
N SER A 65 -1.46 -9.47 17.38
CA SER A 65 -1.38 -10.75 16.68
C SER A 65 -0.32 -11.66 17.30
N ALA A 66 0.85 -11.11 17.66
CA ALA A 66 1.90 -11.87 18.35
C ALA A 66 1.47 -12.32 19.76
N ALA A 67 0.89 -11.42 20.56
CA ALA A 67 0.47 -11.74 21.92
C ALA A 67 -0.70 -12.73 21.96
N ALA A 68 -1.69 -12.57 21.07
CA ALA A 68 -2.88 -13.39 21.05
C ALA A 68 -2.63 -14.75 20.37
N PHE A 69 -1.95 -14.80 19.22
CA PHE A 69 -1.89 -16.01 18.38
C PHE A 69 -0.54 -16.74 18.43
N HIS A 70 0.57 -16.02 18.51
CA HIS A 70 1.90 -16.66 18.50
C HIS A 70 2.22 -17.35 19.83
N TRP A 71 1.85 -16.76 20.97
CA TRP A 71 2.09 -17.36 22.29
C TRP A 71 1.07 -18.45 22.67
N SER A 72 -0.12 -18.44 22.08
CA SER A 72 -1.19 -19.42 22.36
C SER A 72 -1.07 -20.72 21.54
N GLY A 73 -0.05 -20.85 20.69
CA GLY A 73 0.18 -22.03 19.85
C GLY A 73 -0.64 -22.06 18.56
N HIS A 74 -1.41 -21.02 18.26
CA HIS A 74 -2.18 -20.89 17.02
C HIS A 74 -1.35 -20.23 15.91
N GLN A 75 -0.36 -20.96 15.38
CA GLN A 75 0.53 -20.45 14.32
C GLN A 75 -0.11 -20.48 12.91
N GLU A 76 -1.26 -21.13 12.73
CA GLU A 76 -1.98 -21.23 11.45
C GLU A 76 -3.14 -20.22 11.30
N VAL A 77 -3.09 -19.09 12.00
CA VAL A 77 -4.06 -17.99 11.79
C VAL A 77 -3.68 -17.24 10.51
N ALA A 78 -4.14 -17.75 9.38
CA ALA A 78 -3.83 -17.20 8.06
C ALA A 78 -4.92 -16.25 7.52
N ALA A 79 -6.15 -16.33 8.06
CA ALA A 79 -7.31 -15.61 7.52
C ALA A 79 -7.91 -14.59 8.50
N ILE A 80 -8.51 -13.53 7.95
CA ILE A 80 -9.20 -12.46 8.72
C ILE A 80 -10.35 -13.05 9.56
N GLN A 81 -10.97 -14.11 9.06
CA GLN A 81 -12.04 -14.87 9.72
C GLN A 81 -11.55 -15.53 11.01
N ASP A 82 -10.32 -16.03 11.01
CA ASP A 82 -9.71 -16.68 12.17
C ASP A 82 -9.41 -15.63 13.26
N ALA A 83 -8.95 -14.45 12.87
CA ALA A 83 -8.78 -13.33 13.81
C ALA A 83 -10.11 -12.97 14.51
N TYR A 84 -11.22 -12.86 13.77
CA TYR A 84 -12.53 -12.58 14.37
C TYR A 84 -12.99 -13.68 15.35
N ARG A 85 -12.78 -14.96 15.01
CA ARG A 85 -13.23 -16.07 15.87
C ARG A 85 -12.38 -16.25 17.12
N LEU A 86 -11.09 -15.92 17.03
CA LEU A 86 -10.12 -16.18 18.09
C LEU A 86 -9.91 -14.97 19.02
N LEU A 87 -10.25 -13.75 18.60
CA LEU A 87 -10.07 -12.54 19.43
C LEU A 87 -10.92 -12.55 20.71
N SER A 88 -12.23 -12.86 20.64
CA SER A 88 -13.08 -12.87 21.85
C SER A 88 -12.68 -13.95 22.87
N PRO A 89 -12.40 -15.22 22.49
CA PRO A 89 -11.94 -16.25 23.43
C PRO A 89 -10.58 -15.94 24.06
N LEU A 90 -9.61 -15.48 23.27
CA LEU A 90 -8.23 -15.27 23.73
C LEU A 90 -8.06 -14.03 24.61
N LEU A 91 -8.86 -12.99 24.35
CA LEU A 91 -8.82 -11.76 25.15
C LEU A 91 -9.79 -11.80 26.35
N GLY A 92 -10.69 -12.78 26.41
CA GLY A 92 -11.74 -12.86 27.44
C GLY A 92 -12.78 -11.73 27.36
N VAL A 93 -12.78 -10.95 26.28
CA VAL A 93 -13.66 -9.79 26.09
C VAL A 93 -14.55 -10.05 24.88
N GLY A 94 -15.83 -10.37 25.12
CA GLY A 94 -16.80 -10.66 24.06
C GLY A 94 -16.97 -9.55 23.01
N VAL A 95 -16.68 -8.30 23.39
CA VAL A 95 -16.78 -7.10 22.54
C VAL A 95 -15.61 -6.96 21.54
N ALA A 96 -14.47 -7.64 21.77
CA ALA A 96 -13.27 -7.47 20.94
C ALA A 96 -13.50 -7.83 19.46
N SER A 97 -14.21 -8.93 19.19
CA SER A 97 -14.52 -9.36 17.82
C SER A 97 -15.45 -8.38 17.11
N VAL A 98 -16.42 -7.79 17.84
CA VAL A 98 -17.32 -6.77 17.29
C VAL A 98 -16.55 -5.51 16.92
N LEU A 99 -15.66 -5.03 17.80
CA LEU A 99 -14.82 -3.87 17.51
C LEU A 99 -13.89 -4.12 16.31
N PHE A 100 -13.32 -5.32 16.19
CA PHE A 100 -12.53 -5.72 15.04
C PHE A 100 -13.35 -5.70 13.74
N ALA A 101 -14.57 -6.24 13.76
CA ALA A 101 -15.45 -6.24 12.59
C ALA A 101 -15.87 -4.81 12.18
N VAL A 102 -16.19 -3.94 13.15
CA VAL A 102 -16.51 -2.52 12.88
C VAL A 102 -15.29 -1.80 12.30
N ALA A 103 -14.09 -2.03 12.85
CA ALA A 103 -12.85 -1.45 12.34
C ALA A 103 -12.56 -1.91 10.90
N LEU A 104 -12.77 -3.19 10.59
CA LEU A 104 -12.62 -3.74 9.25
C LEU A 104 -13.60 -3.09 8.25
N LEU A 105 -14.87 -2.94 8.64
CA LEU A 105 -15.87 -2.26 7.82
C LEU A 105 -15.53 -0.78 7.59
N ALA A 106 -15.10 -0.07 8.64
CA ALA A 106 -14.68 1.32 8.54
C ALA A 106 -13.47 1.51 7.60
N SER A 107 -12.49 0.61 7.70
CA SER A 107 -11.32 0.59 6.80
C SER A 107 -11.73 0.40 5.33
N GLY A 108 -12.68 -0.50 5.04
CA GLY A 108 -13.21 -0.71 3.69
C GLY A 108 -13.92 0.51 3.10
N GLN A 109 -14.62 1.29 3.93
CA GLN A 109 -15.24 2.55 3.47
C GLN A 109 -14.20 3.61 3.13
N ASN A 110 -13.16 3.77 3.96
CA ASN A 110 -12.08 4.71 3.72
C ASN A 110 -11.33 4.39 2.41
N SER A 111 -11.01 3.11 2.18
CA SER A 111 -10.34 2.64 0.95
C SER A 111 -11.15 2.97 -0.31
N THR A 112 -12.48 2.89 -0.24
CA THR A 112 -13.32 3.23 -1.40
C THR A 112 -13.21 4.72 -1.75
N LEU A 113 -13.31 5.61 -0.77
CA LEU A 113 -13.27 7.06 -1.02
C LEU A 113 -11.91 7.48 -1.59
N THR A 114 -10.83 7.10 -0.93
CA THR A 114 -9.45 7.36 -1.38
C THR A 114 -9.18 6.76 -2.76
N GLY A 115 -9.63 5.52 -3.02
CA GLY A 115 -9.52 4.89 -4.34
C GLY A 115 -10.25 5.66 -5.45
N THR A 116 -11.45 6.18 -5.20
CA THR A 116 -12.21 6.94 -6.21
C THR A 116 -11.60 8.30 -6.54
N LEU A 117 -11.02 8.98 -5.54
CA LEU A 117 -10.32 10.26 -5.72
C LEU A 117 -8.97 10.06 -6.41
N ALA A 118 -8.18 9.07 -5.98
CA ALA A 118 -6.93 8.75 -6.65
C ALA A 118 -7.15 8.32 -8.11
N GLY A 119 -8.18 7.50 -8.35
CA GLY A 119 -8.60 7.13 -9.71
C GLY A 119 -9.02 8.34 -10.54
N GLN A 120 -9.61 9.37 -9.94
CA GLN A 120 -9.88 10.63 -10.63
C GLN A 120 -8.62 11.29 -11.14
N ILE A 121 -7.67 11.48 -10.23
CA ILE A 121 -6.43 12.21 -10.48
C ILE A 121 -5.63 11.49 -11.58
N VAL A 122 -5.56 10.16 -11.52
CA VAL A 122 -4.87 9.37 -12.53
C VAL A 122 -5.59 9.42 -13.88
N MET A 123 -6.92 9.24 -13.92
CA MET A 123 -7.67 9.29 -15.19
C MET A 123 -7.65 10.67 -15.85
N GLU A 124 -7.84 11.72 -15.08
CA GLU A 124 -7.85 13.10 -15.61
C GLU A 124 -6.43 13.57 -15.95
N GLY A 125 -5.42 13.19 -15.17
CA GLY A 125 -4.04 13.59 -15.40
C GLY A 125 -3.34 12.83 -16.53
N PHE A 126 -3.47 11.49 -16.59
CA PHE A 126 -2.78 10.66 -17.57
C PHE A 126 -3.61 10.36 -18.83
N LEU A 127 -4.91 10.16 -18.69
CA LEU A 127 -5.79 9.77 -19.81
C LEU A 127 -6.62 10.94 -20.34
N ASN A 128 -6.58 12.11 -19.69
CA ASN A 128 -7.45 13.27 -19.97
C ASN A 128 -8.94 12.89 -20.06
N PHE A 129 -9.36 11.87 -19.32
CA PHE A 129 -10.70 11.30 -19.40
C PHE A 129 -11.50 11.59 -18.13
N ARG A 130 -12.62 12.29 -18.29
CA ARG A 130 -13.48 12.76 -17.19
C ARG A 130 -14.76 11.93 -17.11
N ILE A 131 -15.00 11.34 -15.96
CA ILE A 131 -16.24 10.62 -15.63
C ILE A 131 -16.73 11.07 -14.26
N THR A 132 -18.04 10.96 -14.05
CA THR A 132 -18.66 11.31 -12.76
C THR A 132 -18.17 10.37 -11.65
N PRO A 133 -17.94 10.87 -10.41
CA PRO A 133 -17.37 10.05 -9.33
C PRO A 133 -18.19 8.80 -8.97
N TRP A 134 -19.52 8.87 -9.03
CA TRP A 134 -20.39 7.73 -8.73
C TRP A 134 -20.24 6.62 -9.78
N LEU A 135 -20.13 6.99 -11.06
CA LEU A 135 -19.97 6.03 -12.16
C LEU A 135 -18.58 5.40 -12.08
N ARG A 136 -17.54 6.19 -11.78
CA ARG A 136 -16.20 5.65 -11.51
C ARG A 136 -16.23 4.62 -10.40
N ARG A 137 -16.85 4.97 -9.27
CA ARG A 137 -16.98 4.09 -8.10
C ARG A 137 -17.70 2.79 -8.45
N LEU A 138 -18.76 2.86 -9.26
CA LEU A 138 -19.49 1.68 -9.70
C LEU A 138 -18.61 0.79 -10.58
N ILE A 139 -17.96 1.35 -11.59
CA ILE A 139 -17.11 0.61 -12.52
C ILE A 139 -15.95 -0.07 -11.79
N THR A 140 -15.17 0.68 -10.99
CA THR A 140 -14.02 0.11 -10.28
C THR A 140 -14.43 -0.95 -9.26
N ARG A 141 -15.59 -0.77 -8.62
CA ARG A 141 -16.13 -1.76 -7.69
C ARG A 141 -16.64 -3.02 -8.40
N LEU A 142 -17.27 -2.89 -9.57
CA LEU A 142 -17.68 -4.06 -10.36
C LEU A 142 -16.45 -4.84 -10.85
N ILE A 143 -15.43 -4.15 -11.34
CA ILE A 143 -14.17 -4.79 -11.77
C ILE A 143 -13.47 -5.49 -10.62
N ALA A 144 -13.57 -4.98 -9.38
CA ALA A 144 -12.99 -5.63 -8.21
C ALA A 144 -13.84 -6.80 -7.68
N ILE A 145 -15.15 -6.61 -7.55
CA ILE A 145 -16.04 -7.58 -6.89
C ILE A 145 -16.38 -8.75 -7.81
N VAL A 146 -16.67 -8.51 -9.10
CA VAL A 146 -17.13 -9.58 -10.01
C VAL A 146 -16.11 -10.72 -10.13
N PRO A 147 -14.81 -10.47 -10.38
CA PRO A 147 -13.82 -11.54 -10.43
C PRO A 147 -13.65 -12.23 -9.08
N ALA A 148 -13.67 -11.48 -7.97
CA ALA A 148 -13.56 -12.06 -6.64
C ALA A 148 -14.72 -13.01 -6.33
N VAL A 149 -15.96 -12.62 -6.64
CA VAL A 149 -17.16 -13.45 -6.43
C VAL A 149 -17.11 -14.71 -7.31
N ILE A 150 -16.67 -14.59 -8.57
CA ILE A 150 -16.54 -15.76 -9.46
C ILE A 150 -15.50 -16.74 -8.91
N VAL A 151 -14.32 -16.26 -8.51
CA VAL A 151 -13.26 -17.12 -7.99
C VAL A 151 -13.68 -17.79 -6.68
N ILE A 152 -14.28 -17.05 -5.76
CA ILE A 152 -14.78 -17.61 -4.50
C ILE A 152 -15.91 -18.61 -4.75
N GLY A 153 -16.81 -18.32 -5.69
CA GLY A 153 -17.93 -19.21 -6.03
C GLY A 153 -17.50 -20.53 -6.66
N ILE A 154 -16.40 -20.55 -7.44
CA ILE A 154 -15.89 -21.75 -8.10
C ILE A 154 -14.90 -22.52 -7.20
N PHE A 155 -13.99 -21.81 -6.52
CA PHE A 155 -12.85 -22.41 -5.82
C PHE A 155 -12.97 -22.41 -4.29
N GLY A 156 -14.05 -21.82 -3.73
CA GLY A 156 -14.32 -21.77 -2.30
C GLY A 156 -13.57 -20.67 -1.54
N GLU A 157 -13.90 -20.52 -0.25
CA GLU A 157 -13.40 -19.43 0.61
C GLU A 157 -11.88 -19.44 0.83
N GLY A 158 -11.24 -20.62 0.74
CA GLY A 158 -9.80 -20.78 0.95
C GLY A 158 -8.92 -20.01 -0.05
N LYS A 159 -9.46 -19.59 -1.20
CA LYS A 159 -8.75 -18.79 -2.20
C LYS A 159 -8.79 -17.29 -1.96
N THR A 160 -9.51 -16.82 -0.94
CA THR A 160 -9.62 -15.38 -0.62
C THR A 160 -8.25 -14.78 -0.27
N THR A 161 -7.42 -15.51 0.48
CA THR A 161 -6.08 -15.04 0.85
C THR A 161 -5.17 -14.97 -0.38
N GLU A 162 -5.24 -15.94 -1.29
CA GLU A 162 -4.48 -15.91 -2.55
C GLU A 162 -4.90 -14.74 -3.45
N LEU A 163 -6.20 -14.45 -3.54
CA LEU A 163 -6.72 -13.26 -4.24
C LEU A 163 -6.22 -11.95 -3.62
N LEU A 164 -6.16 -11.90 -2.29
CA LEU A 164 -5.63 -10.74 -1.57
C LEU A 164 -4.14 -10.55 -1.86
N ILE A 165 -3.35 -11.63 -1.84
CA ILE A 165 -1.92 -11.62 -2.19
C ILE A 165 -1.74 -11.20 -3.65
N ALA A 166 -2.49 -11.76 -4.59
CA ALA A 166 -2.44 -11.39 -6.00
C ALA A 166 -2.74 -9.90 -6.21
N SER A 167 -3.70 -9.36 -5.47
CA SER A 167 -4.00 -7.92 -5.47
C SER A 167 -2.81 -7.08 -4.99
N GLN A 168 -2.06 -7.55 -3.98
CA GLN A 168 -0.83 -6.89 -3.54
C GLN A 168 0.28 -6.95 -4.59
N VAL A 169 0.37 -8.04 -5.35
CA VAL A 169 1.31 -8.15 -6.46
C VAL A 169 0.95 -7.19 -7.60
N CYS A 170 -0.34 -6.98 -7.88
CA CYS A 170 -0.74 -5.93 -8.82
C CYS A 170 -0.37 -4.52 -8.33
N LEU A 171 -0.45 -4.26 -7.01
CA LEU A 171 -0.05 -2.99 -6.42
C LEU A 171 1.48 -2.78 -6.47
N SER A 172 2.27 -3.84 -6.21
CA SER A 172 3.73 -3.77 -6.24
C SER A 172 4.28 -3.37 -7.61
N MET A 173 3.67 -3.91 -8.69
CA MET A 173 4.02 -3.56 -10.07
C MET A 173 3.91 -2.05 -10.33
N GLN A 174 2.90 -1.39 -9.75
CA GLN A 174 2.64 0.04 -9.98
C GLN A 174 3.60 0.95 -9.23
N LEU A 175 4.15 0.48 -8.11
CA LEU A 175 4.92 1.32 -7.19
C LEU A 175 6.21 1.86 -7.82
N GLY A 176 6.94 1.03 -8.57
CA GLY A 176 8.14 1.47 -9.30
C GLY A 176 7.86 2.59 -10.30
N PHE A 177 6.76 2.45 -11.05
CA PHE A 177 6.33 3.47 -12.02
C PHE A 177 5.85 4.77 -11.37
N ALA A 178 5.40 4.75 -10.13
CA ALA A 178 5.00 5.95 -9.40
C ALA A 178 6.20 6.65 -8.72
N VAL A 179 7.06 5.87 -8.06
CA VAL A 179 8.17 6.41 -7.26
C VAL A 179 9.30 6.95 -8.14
N TRP A 180 9.61 6.31 -9.26
CA TRP A 180 10.70 6.74 -10.13
C TRP A 180 10.49 8.15 -10.71
N PRO A 181 9.35 8.48 -11.36
CA PRO A 181 9.08 9.84 -11.83
C PRO A 181 9.03 10.86 -10.69
N LEU A 182 8.44 10.48 -9.54
CA LEU A 182 8.39 11.35 -8.36
C LEU A 182 9.81 11.76 -7.92
N MET A 183 10.72 10.80 -7.78
CA MET A 183 12.10 11.08 -7.41
C MET A 183 12.84 11.89 -8.48
N ARG A 184 12.60 11.61 -9.77
CA ARG A 184 13.21 12.35 -10.88
C ARG A 184 12.75 13.80 -10.94
N PHE A 185 11.45 14.07 -10.78
CA PHE A 185 10.87 15.40 -10.88
C PHE A 185 11.16 16.27 -9.67
N THR A 186 11.08 15.71 -8.46
CA THR A 186 11.41 16.44 -7.22
C THR A 186 12.91 16.76 -7.09
N SER A 187 13.78 16.03 -7.80
CA SER A 187 15.23 16.29 -7.86
C SER A 187 15.64 17.24 -8.98
N GLU A 188 14.72 17.68 -9.85
CA GLU A 188 15.02 18.51 -11.02
C GLU A 188 14.88 20.00 -10.68
N ALA A 189 16.01 20.71 -10.58
CA ALA A 189 16.03 22.14 -10.28
C ALA A 189 15.24 22.98 -11.31
N GLY A 190 15.21 22.54 -12.58
CA GLY A 190 14.42 23.20 -13.63
C GLY A 190 12.90 23.16 -13.40
N LYS A 191 12.38 22.15 -12.68
CA LYS A 191 10.95 22.03 -12.35
C LYS A 191 10.61 22.58 -10.98
N MET A 192 11.47 22.34 -10.00
CA MET A 192 11.20 22.65 -8.58
C MET A 192 11.76 24.00 -8.13
N GLY A 193 12.67 24.62 -8.90
CA GLY A 193 13.33 25.86 -8.52
C GLY A 193 14.04 25.75 -7.16
N GLU A 194 13.76 26.70 -6.27
CA GLU A 194 14.31 26.73 -4.91
C GLU A 194 13.80 25.60 -3.99
N PHE A 195 12.74 24.90 -4.38
CA PHE A 195 12.14 23.79 -3.62
C PHE A 195 12.66 22.41 -4.05
N ALA A 196 13.72 22.36 -4.89
CA ALA A 196 14.35 21.11 -5.27
C ALA A 196 14.89 20.36 -4.03
N ASN A 197 14.84 19.02 -4.09
CA ASN A 197 15.31 18.18 -3.00
C ASN A 197 16.76 18.50 -2.62
N ARG A 198 17.01 18.63 -1.31
CA ARG A 198 18.37 18.70 -0.76
C ARG A 198 19.12 17.41 -1.04
N VAL A 199 20.45 17.47 -1.07
CA VAL A 199 21.31 16.30 -1.36
C VAL A 199 21.01 15.12 -0.43
N TRP A 200 20.79 15.35 0.87
CA TRP A 200 20.44 14.28 1.80
C TRP A 200 19.08 13.62 1.47
N THR A 201 18.06 14.41 1.14
CA THR A 201 16.73 13.91 0.75
C THR A 201 16.80 13.16 -0.57
N LYS A 202 17.65 13.62 -1.49
CA LYS A 202 17.93 12.94 -2.76
C LYS A 202 18.57 11.58 -2.51
N ILE A 203 19.61 11.51 -1.68
CA ILE A 203 20.28 10.24 -1.34
C ILE A 203 19.31 9.29 -0.66
N LEU A 204 18.63 9.71 0.40
CA LEU A 204 17.67 8.86 1.11
C LEU A 204 16.51 8.42 0.21
N GLY A 205 15.94 9.34 -0.57
CA GLY A 205 14.81 9.04 -1.45
C GLY A 205 15.19 8.08 -2.58
N TRP A 206 16.35 8.25 -3.22
CA TRP A 206 16.82 7.33 -4.27
C TRP A 206 17.22 5.97 -3.70
N THR A 207 17.82 5.93 -2.51
CA THR A 207 18.11 4.67 -1.81
C THR A 207 16.82 3.92 -1.49
N THR A 208 15.82 4.58 -0.89
CA THR A 208 14.52 3.97 -0.59
C THR A 208 13.79 3.53 -1.85
N ALA A 209 13.77 4.36 -2.90
CA ALA A 209 13.21 4.01 -4.19
C ALA A 209 13.88 2.77 -4.80
N GLY A 210 15.21 2.70 -4.75
CA GLY A 210 15.99 1.56 -5.20
C GLY A 210 15.63 0.28 -4.43
N ILE A 211 15.61 0.34 -3.09
CA ILE A 211 15.23 -0.78 -2.24
C ILE A 211 13.81 -1.26 -2.59
N ILE A 212 12.85 -0.34 -2.70
CA ILE A 212 11.46 -0.66 -3.04
C ILE A 212 11.39 -1.34 -4.41
N ILE A 213 12.02 -0.78 -5.45
CA ILE A 213 11.98 -1.34 -6.81
C ILE A 213 12.62 -2.74 -6.83
N VAL A 214 13.78 -2.92 -6.19
CA VAL A 214 14.48 -4.21 -6.13
C VAL A 214 13.62 -5.26 -5.39
N LEU A 215 13.05 -4.91 -4.24
CA LEU A 215 12.22 -5.83 -3.46
C LEU A 215 10.94 -6.20 -4.19
N ASN A 216 10.29 -5.25 -4.88
CA ASN A 216 9.09 -5.54 -5.67
C ASN A 216 9.40 -6.35 -6.92
N LEU A 217 10.56 -6.12 -7.57
CA LEU A 217 11.02 -6.95 -8.67
C LEU A 217 11.31 -8.38 -8.20
N LYS A 218 12.00 -8.55 -7.06
CA LYS A 218 12.21 -9.86 -6.44
C LYS A 218 10.87 -10.56 -6.17
N LEU A 219 9.90 -9.86 -5.57
CA LEU A 219 8.58 -10.40 -5.30
C LEU A 219 7.88 -10.87 -6.58
N LEU A 220 7.95 -10.09 -7.67
CA LEU A 220 7.39 -10.47 -8.96
C LEU A 220 8.08 -11.69 -9.56
N LEU A 221 9.41 -11.74 -9.52
CA LEU A 221 10.18 -12.87 -10.03
C LEU A 221 9.84 -14.14 -9.23
N ASP A 222 9.83 -14.06 -7.91
CA ASP A 222 9.49 -15.18 -7.02
C ASP A 222 8.02 -15.66 -7.24
N THR A 223 7.11 -14.77 -7.64
CA THR A 223 5.69 -15.12 -7.84
C THR A 223 5.40 -15.69 -9.24
N PHE A 224 6.06 -15.20 -10.29
CA PHE A 224 5.72 -15.52 -11.68
C PHE A 224 6.73 -16.42 -12.40
N LEU A 225 7.97 -16.57 -11.91
CA LEU A 225 8.96 -17.43 -12.58
C LEU A 225 8.90 -18.87 -12.07
N PRO A 226 9.05 -19.87 -12.96
CA PRO A 226 9.22 -21.27 -12.56
C PRO A 226 10.48 -21.48 -11.71
N ASP A 227 10.43 -22.42 -10.76
CA ASP A 227 11.55 -22.72 -9.84
C ASP A 227 12.88 -23.04 -10.56
N SER A 228 12.80 -23.60 -11.77
CA SER A 228 13.97 -23.89 -12.62
C SER A 228 14.69 -22.62 -13.08
N VAL A 229 13.93 -21.59 -13.44
CA VAL A 229 14.46 -20.28 -13.86
C VAL A 229 14.96 -19.51 -12.65
N LEU A 230 14.24 -19.55 -11.53
CA LEU A 230 14.68 -18.97 -10.25
C LEU A 230 16.02 -19.55 -9.80
N LYS A 231 16.17 -20.87 -9.77
CA LYS A 231 17.45 -21.53 -9.40
C LYS A 231 18.59 -21.13 -10.34
N SER A 232 18.34 -20.95 -11.63
CA SER A 232 19.35 -20.47 -12.58
C SER A 232 19.74 -19.01 -12.35
N ILE A 233 18.78 -18.13 -12.06
CA ILE A 233 19.02 -16.70 -11.79
C ILE A 233 19.76 -16.50 -10.46
N TYR A 234 19.28 -17.14 -9.38
CA TYR A 234 19.90 -17.05 -8.07
C TYR A 234 21.28 -17.74 -8.05
N GLY A 235 21.45 -18.84 -8.80
CA GLY A 235 22.75 -19.48 -9.04
C GLY A 235 23.74 -18.57 -9.78
N PHE A 236 23.30 -17.85 -10.81
CA PHE A 236 24.12 -16.85 -11.51
C PHE A 236 24.53 -15.68 -10.59
N LEU A 237 23.61 -15.24 -9.72
CA LEU A 237 23.83 -14.16 -8.75
C LEU A 237 24.58 -14.58 -7.48
N HIS A 238 24.97 -15.85 -7.32
CA HIS A 238 25.55 -16.40 -6.08
C HIS A 238 24.71 -16.12 -4.82
N LEU A 239 23.39 -16.05 -4.97
CA LEU A 239 22.45 -15.83 -3.88
C LEU A 239 21.74 -17.14 -3.53
N PRO A 240 21.41 -17.39 -2.24
CA PRO A 240 20.61 -18.55 -1.86
C PRO A 240 19.24 -18.47 -2.53
N ALA A 241 18.87 -19.53 -3.27
CA ALA A 241 17.57 -19.62 -3.92
C ALA A 241 16.44 -19.58 -2.88
N PRO A 242 15.32 -18.89 -3.15
CA PRO A 242 14.18 -18.87 -2.24
C PRO A 242 13.61 -20.29 -2.13
N THR A 243 13.63 -20.85 -0.94
CA THR A 243 12.81 -22.01 -0.58
C THR A 243 11.38 -21.50 -0.38
N GLN A 244 10.42 -22.01 -1.17
CA GLN A 244 9.00 -21.74 -0.98
C GLN A 244 8.53 -22.09 0.44
#